data_AF-A0A925BU31-F1
#
_entry.id   AF-A0A925BU31-F1
#
_cell.length_a   1.000
_cell.length_b   1.000
_cell.length_c   1.000
_cell.angle_alpha   90.00
_cell.angle_beta   90.00
_cell.angle_gamma   90.00
#
_symmetry.space_group_name_H-M   'P 1'
#
loop_
_entity.id
_entity.type
_entity.pdbx_description
1 polymer ?
#
loop_
_entity_poly.entity_id
_entity_poly.type
_entity_poly.pdbx_seq_one_letter_code
_entity_poly.pdbx_strand_id
1 'polypeptide(L)' 'MTSPSTPETPTEDQNRPEPAFGWSAYAEQINGRFAMIGFVSLLVLEFFARQDFFTWLGLR' A
#
# COMPACT_ATOMS: atom_id res chain seq x y z
N MET A 1 -31.43 -15.48 -36.58
CA MET A 1 -31.09 -14.34 -35.70
C MET A 1 -29.95 -14.80 -34.80
N THR A 2 -28.70 -14.59 -35.22
CA THR A 2 -27.52 -14.97 -34.44
C THR A 2 -26.88 -13.68 -33.93
N SER A 3 -27.03 -13.41 -32.64
CA SER A 3 -26.32 -12.34 -31.95
C SER A 3 -24.82 -12.59 -32.06
N PRO A 4 -23.98 -11.58 -32.37
CA PRO A 4 -22.54 -11.78 -32.38
C PRO A 4 -22.06 -11.89 -30.93
N SER A 5 -21.28 -12.93 -30.64
CA SER A 5 -20.56 -13.06 -29.39
C SER A 5 -19.59 -11.89 -29.25
N THR A 6 -19.85 -10.99 -28.31
CA THR A 6 -18.88 -10.00 -27.85
C THR A 6 -17.66 -10.76 -27.29
N PRO A 7 -16.45 -10.51 -27.78
CA PRO A 7 -15.25 -11.06 -27.15
C PRO A 7 -15.13 -10.41 -25.77
N GLU A 8 -15.22 -11.22 -24.72
CA GLU A 8 -15.01 -10.80 -23.34
C GLU A 8 -13.56 -10.32 -23.18
N THR A 9 -13.37 -9.02 -23.36
CA THR A 9 -12.15 -8.33 -22.98
C THR A 9 -12.13 -8.32 -21.46
N PRO A 10 -11.02 -8.72 -20.80
CA PRO A 10 -10.92 -8.65 -19.34
C PRO A 10 -11.34 -7.27 -18.89
N THR A 11 -12.32 -7.19 -17.98
CA THR A 11 -12.74 -5.94 -17.34
C THR A 11 -11.55 -5.40 -16.54
N GLU A 12 -10.69 -4.65 -17.22
CA GLU A 12 -9.62 -3.88 -16.61
C GLU A 12 -10.31 -2.74 -15.85
N ASP A 13 -10.25 -2.86 -14.53
CA ASP A 13 -10.84 -1.98 -13.53
C ASP A 13 -10.41 -0.53 -13.80
N GLN A 14 -11.25 0.24 -14.52
CA GLN A 14 -10.95 1.59 -15.02
C GLN A 14 -10.63 2.64 -13.93
N ASN A 15 -10.62 2.22 -12.66
CA ASN A 15 -10.35 3.06 -11.51
C ASN A 15 -9.02 2.73 -10.80
N ARG A 16 -8.22 1.78 -11.33
CA ARG A 16 -6.91 1.49 -10.76
C ARG A 16 -5.86 2.44 -11.34
N PRO A 17 -5.07 3.14 -10.50
CA PRO A 17 -3.98 3.94 -11.03
C PRO A 17 -2.98 3.02 -11.74
N GLU A 18 -2.70 3.35 -13.00
CA GLU A 18 -1.71 2.65 -13.82
C GLU A 18 -0.35 2.61 -13.10
N PRO A 19 0.37 1.47 -13.15
CA PRO A 19 1.66 1.33 -12.49
C PRO A 19 2.68 2.28 -13.16
N ALA A 20 2.99 3.36 -12.46
CA ALA A 20 3.91 4.38 -12.92
C ALA A 20 4.90 4.76 -11.82
N PHE A 21 6.16 4.98 -12.21
CA PHE A 21 7.21 5.49 -11.33
C PHE A 21 7.13 7.03 -11.21
N GLY A 22 7.71 7.57 -10.13
CA GLY A 22 7.72 9.01 -9.85
C GLY A 22 6.53 9.48 -8.99
N TRP A 23 6.10 10.73 -9.18
CA TRP A 23 4.98 11.35 -8.46
C TRP A 23 3.63 10.93 -9.06
N SER A 24 3.35 9.64 -9.05
CA SER A 24 2.09 9.07 -9.55
C SER A 24 1.17 8.70 -8.38
N ALA A 25 -0.15 8.70 -8.64
CA ALA A 25 -1.13 8.23 -7.66
C ALA A 25 -0.89 6.75 -7.26
N TYR A 26 -0.35 5.94 -8.19
CA TYR A 26 0.07 4.57 -7.89
C TYR A 26 1.22 4.55 -6.87
N ALA A 27 2.25 5.37 -7.07
CA ALA A 27 3.39 5.46 -6.15
C ALA A 27 2.96 5.97 -4.77
N GLU A 28 2.07 6.97 -4.72
CA GLU A 28 1.50 7.46 -3.46
C GLU A 28 0.73 6.37 -2.70
N GLN A 29 -0.12 5.62 -3.41
CA GLN A 29 -0.90 4.53 -2.79
C GLN A 29 0.00 3.42 -2.25
N ILE A 30 1.03 3.04 -3.01
CA ILE A 30 2.00 2.02 -2.61
C ILE A 30 2.84 2.51 -1.41
N ASN A 31 3.36 3.74 -1.46
CA ASN A 31 4.12 4.33 -0.36
C ASN A 31 3.27 4.46 0.90
N GLY A 32 2.00 4.86 0.79
CA GLY A 32 1.06 4.90 1.90
C GLY A 32 0.82 3.52 2.54
N ARG A 33 0.73 2.45 1.73
CA ARG A 33 0.63 1.07 2.24
C ARG A 33 1.87 0.65 3.01
N PHE A 34 3.06 0.93 2.47
CA PHE A 34 4.32 0.65 3.17
C PHE A 34 4.42 1.44 4.48
N ALA A 35 3.98 2.69 4.50
CA ALA A 35 3.95 3.50 5.72
C ALA A 35 3.01 2.91 6.79
N MET A 36 1.79 2.49 6.40
CA MET A 36 0.86 1.83 7.33
C MET A 36 1.44 0.53 7.91
N ILE A 37 2.05 -0.30 7.07
CA ILE A 37 2.69 -1.55 7.50
C ILE A 37 3.85 -1.25 8.46
N GLY A 38 4.74 -0.32 8.09
CA GLY A 38 5.87 0.07 8.93
C GLY A 38 5.42 0.61 10.28
N PHE A 39 4.39 1.45 10.31
CA PHE A 39 3.82 1.97 11.56
C PHE A 39 3.27 0.86 12.46
N VAL A 40 2.49 -0.07 11.92
CA VAL A 40 1.97 -1.21 12.69
C VAL A 40 3.11 -2.11 13.18
N SER A 41 4.12 -2.35 12.35
CA SER A 41 5.30 -3.11 12.76
C SER A 41 6.05 -2.45 13.93
N LEU A 42 6.15 -1.11 13.94
CA LEU A 42 6.75 -0.39 15.06
C LEU A 42 5.94 -0.55 16.36
N LEU A 43 4.61 -0.43 16.31
CA LEU A 43 3.75 -0.65 17.48
C LEU A 43 3.88 -2.08 18.02
N VAL A 44 3.93 -3.07 17.13
CA VAL A 44 4.13 -4.47 17.52
C VAL A 44 5.51 -4.66 18.16
N LEU A 45 6.56 -4.09 17.57
CA LEU A 45 7.91 -4.16 18.11
C LEU A 45 7.99 -3.53 19.51
N GLU A 46 7.41 -2.34 19.69
CA GLU A 46 7.36 -1.64 20.98
C GLU A 46 6.64 -2.46 22.04
N PHE A 47 5.50 -3.07 21.68
CA PHE A 47 4.75 -3.96 22.57
C PHE A 47 5.58 -5.16 23.04
N PHE A 48 6.35 -5.79 22.14
CA PHE A 48 7.20 -6.95 22.50
C PHE A 48 8.49 -6.54 23.21
N ALA A 49 9.12 -5.45 22.80
CA ALA A 49 10.37 -4.96 23.37
C ALA A 49 10.17 -4.37 24.78
N ARG A 50 8.95 -3.92 25.11
CA ARG A 50 8.62 -3.16 26.35
C ARG A 50 9.54 -1.96 26.59
N GLN A 51 10.15 -1.44 25.51
CA GLN A 51 11.03 -0.30 25.51
C GLN A 51 10.59 0.59 24.37
N ASP A 52 10.23 1.84 24.69
CA ASP A 52 9.71 2.76 23.70
C ASP A 52 10.80 3.09 22.67
N PHE A 53 10.39 3.28 21.42
CA PHE A 53 11.31 3.67 20.33
C PHE A 53 12.12 4.92 20.69
N PHE A 54 11.54 5.85 21.44
CA PHE A 54 12.21 7.06 21.95
C PHE A 54 13.40 6.76 22.85
N THR A 55 13.33 5.69 23.65
CA THR A 55 14.44 5.25 24.50
C THR A 55 15.61 4.75 23.65
N TRP A 56 15.33 4.08 22.52
CA TRP A 56 16.36 3.66 21.57
C TRP A 56 16.98 4.85 20.82
N LEU A 57 16.17 5.87 20.53
CA LEU A 57 16.62 7.12 19.90
C LEU A 57 17.37 8.07 20.87
N GLY A 58 17.47 7.72 22.17
CA GLY A 58 18.16 8.50 23.19
C GLY A 58 17.41 9.74 23.68
N LEU A 59 16.12 9.86 23.33
CA LEU A 59 15.24 10.94 23.78
C LEU A 59 14.51 10.45 25.04
N ARG A 60 15.00 10.87 26.21
CA ARG A 60 14.33 10.71 27.51
C ARG A 60 13.90 12.09 28.03
#